data_AF-A0A7X8L3M5-F1
#
_entry.id   AF-A0A7X8L3M5-F1
#
_cell.length_a   1.000
_cell.length_b   1.000
_cell.length_c   1.000
_cell.angle_alpha   90.00
_cell.angle_beta   90.00
_cell.angle_gamma   90.00
#
_symmetry.space_group_name_H-M   'P 1'
#
loop_
_entity.id
_entity.type
_entity.pdbx_description
1 polymer ?
#
loop_
_entity_poly.entity_id
_entity_poly.type
_entity_poly.pdbx_seq_one_letter_code
_entity_poly.pdbx_strand_id
1 'polypeptide(L)'
;MILKLKSQNGSSTLLISLLLVTLVVFALLSISSTASELRLSRKNAENNKTYYMLDSEGKRFLYDIKSKINEALILSRNDPQSFFEHFDNLLGDNIIRTINSDNNTRLMTIERNIILEENSKRRFLDIILTINQPDTESSVNDICSVEEWKMWQEPFELNNTIDLWEGIP
;
A
#
# COMPACT_ATOMS: atom_id res chain seq x y z
N MET A 1 -75.72 33.71 -24.09
CA MET A 1 -74.94 32.97 -23.09
C MET A 1 -73.50 32.91 -23.59
N ILE A 2 -72.60 33.73 -23.05
CA ILE A 2 -71.19 33.77 -23.48
C ILE A 2 -70.39 32.91 -22.50
N LEU A 3 -69.87 31.78 -22.98
CA LEU A 3 -68.92 30.96 -22.22
C LEU A 3 -67.60 31.73 -22.10
N LYS A 4 -67.29 32.20 -20.89
CA LYS A 4 -65.94 32.67 -20.54
C LYS A 4 -65.00 31.46 -20.52
N LEU A 5 -64.22 31.30 -21.58
CA LEU A 5 -63.08 30.38 -21.61
C LEU A 5 -62.03 30.90 -20.61
N LYS A 6 -61.83 30.14 -19.52
CA LYS A 6 -60.77 30.39 -18.54
C LYS A 6 -59.43 30.17 -19.23
N SER A 7 -58.62 31.23 -19.34
CA SER A 7 -57.28 31.19 -19.96
C SER A 7 -56.41 30.10 -19.32
N GLN A 8 -56.01 29.09 -20.11
CA GLN A 8 -55.14 27.99 -19.69
C GLN A 8 -53.64 28.29 -19.87
N ASN A 9 -53.30 29.48 -20.37
CA ASN A 9 -51.92 29.82 -20.76
C ASN A 9 -50.93 29.86 -19.57
N GLY A 10 -51.40 30.04 -18.34
CA GLY A 10 -50.53 30.07 -17.16
C GLY A 10 -49.95 28.72 -16.74
N SER A 11 -50.66 27.60 -17.02
CA SER A 11 -50.22 26.26 -16.61
C SER A 11 -49.05 25.76 -17.48
N SER A 12 -49.11 25.99 -18.80
CA SER A 12 -48.06 25.57 -19.73
C SER A 12 -46.76 26.35 -19.52
N THR A 13 -46.82 27.65 -19.25
CA THR A 13 -45.62 28.47 -18.98
C THR A 13 -44.94 28.08 -17.66
N LEU A 14 -45.72 27.72 -16.64
CA LEU A 14 -45.20 27.19 -15.37
C LEU A 14 -44.47 25.86 -15.58
N LEU A 15 -45.04 24.95 -16.37
CA LEU A 15 -44.41 23.66 -16.67
C LEU A 15 -43.05 23.85 -17.39
N ILE A 16 -43.01 24.74 -18.38
CA ILE A 16 -41.78 25.04 -19.14
C ILE A 16 -40.72 25.67 -18.23
N SER A 17 -41.11 26.61 -17.38
CA SER A 17 -40.20 27.23 -16.42
C SER A 17 -39.67 26.22 -15.40
N LEU A 18 -40.52 25.33 -14.90
CA LEU A 18 -40.12 24.27 -13.98
C LEU A 18 -39.12 23.31 -14.64
N LEU A 19 -39.40 22.89 -15.87
CA LEU A 19 -38.49 22.04 -16.65
C LEU A 19 -37.11 22.70 -16.85
N LEU A 20 -37.08 24.00 -17.12
CA LEU A 20 -35.82 24.72 -17.31
C LEU A 20 -35.00 24.75 -16.01
N VAL A 21 -35.66 25.03 -14.88
CA VAL A 21 -34.99 25.03 -13.57
C VAL A 21 -34.48 23.63 -13.22
N THR A 22 -35.27 22.57 -13.41
CA THR A 22 -34.81 21.21 -13.13
C THR A 22 -33.64 20.81 -14.01
N LEU A 23 -33.62 21.21 -15.29
CA LEU A 23 -32.51 20.93 -16.20
C LEU A 23 -31.22 21.63 -15.76
N VAL A 24 -31.30 22.89 -15.33
CA VAL A 24 -30.15 23.61 -14.75
C VAL A 24 -29.65 22.92 -13.49
N VAL A 25 -30.55 22.49 -12.60
CA VAL A 25 -30.16 21.77 -11.37
C VAL A 25 -29.49 20.44 -11.70
N PHE A 26 -30.04 19.66 -12.63
CA PHE A 26 -29.43 18.40 -13.07
C PHE A 26 -28.06 18.60 -13.71
N ALA A 27 -27.87 19.67 -14.49
CA ALA A 27 -26.58 20.01 -15.07
C ALA A 27 -25.54 20.32 -13.97
N LEU A 28 -25.91 21.12 -12.96
CA LEU A 28 -25.03 21.42 -11.82
C LEU A 28 -24.70 20.17 -11.00
N LEU A 29 -25.69 19.31 -10.75
CA LEU A 29 -25.48 18.03 -10.05
C LEU A 29 -24.51 17.12 -10.81
N SER A 30 -24.67 17.01 -12.13
CA SER A 30 -23.79 16.19 -12.99
C SER A 30 -22.34 16.68 -12.95
N ILE A 31 -22.13 17.99 -13.04
CA ILE A 31 -20.79 18.59 -12.93
C ILE A 31 -20.18 18.33 -11.55
N SER A 32 -20.95 18.51 -10.48
CA SER A 32 -20.48 18.26 -9.11
C SER A 32 -20.14 16.78 -8.87
N SER A 33 -20.95 15.85 -9.38
CA SER A 33 -20.67 14.41 -9.28
C SER A 33 -19.39 14.06 -10.01
N THR A 34 -19.26 14.51 -11.27
CA THR A 34 -18.08 14.26 -12.10
C THR A 34 -16.81 14.83 -11.46
N ALA A 35 -16.88 16.03 -10.88
CA ALA A 35 -15.76 16.64 -10.17
C ALA A 35 -15.35 15.83 -8.92
N SER A 36 -16.34 15.33 -8.16
CA SER A 36 -16.10 14.47 -7.00
C SER A 36 -15.47 13.13 -7.39
N GLU A 37 -16.01 12.48 -8.41
CA GLU A 37 -15.51 11.20 -8.95
C GLU A 37 -14.09 11.35 -9.50
N LEU A 38 -13.81 12.41 -10.25
CA LEU A 38 -12.48 12.69 -10.78
C LEU A 38 -11.47 12.92 -9.66
N ARG A 39 -11.85 13.65 -8.60
CA ARG A 39 -11.00 13.84 -7.43
C ARG A 39 -10.71 12.52 -6.72
N LEU A 40 -11.73 11.67 -6.53
CA LEU A 40 -11.57 10.34 -5.92
C LEU A 40 -10.66 9.45 -6.77
N SER A 41 -10.88 9.42 -8.08
CA SER A 41 -10.09 8.64 -9.03
C SER A 41 -8.61 9.04 -9.03
N ARG A 42 -8.32 10.36 -9.03
CA ARG A 42 -6.95 10.86 -8.88
C ARG A 42 -6.30 10.40 -7.59
N LYS A 43 -7.00 10.56 -6.46
CA LYS A 43 -6.50 10.12 -5.14
C LYS A 43 -6.23 8.61 -5.12
N ASN A 44 -7.09 7.81 -5.74
CA ASN A 44 -6.90 6.36 -5.84
C ASN A 44 -5.69 6.01 -6.73
N ALA A 45 -5.53 6.68 -7.87
CA ALA A 45 -4.38 6.48 -8.75
C ALA A 45 -3.06 6.84 -8.06
N GLU A 46 -3.03 7.95 -7.32
CA GLU A 46 -1.89 8.35 -6.49
C GLU A 46 -1.61 7.28 -5.43
N ASN A 47 -2.63 6.85 -4.66
CA ASN A 47 -2.46 5.82 -3.64
C ASN A 47 -1.89 4.51 -4.20
N ASN A 48 -2.37 4.07 -5.37
CA ASN A 48 -1.89 2.87 -6.04
C ASN A 48 -0.44 3.04 -6.50
N LYS A 49 -0.09 4.20 -7.05
CA LYS A 49 1.29 4.51 -7.43
C LYS A 49 2.22 4.42 -6.21
N THR A 50 1.85 5.04 -5.09
CA THR A 50 2.63 4.98 -3.85
C THR A 50 2.79 3.53 -3.37
N TYR A 51 1.72 2.74 -3.41
CA TYR A 51 1.73 1.32 -3.03
C TYR A 51 2.75 0.52 -3.87
N TYR A 52 2.66 0.61 -5.20
CA TYR A 52 3.57 -0.11 -6.08
C TYR A 52 5.01 0.41 -6.01
N MET A 53 5.20 1.69 -5.72
CA MET A 53 6.53 2.25 -5.52
C MET A 53 7.20 1.63 -4.29
N LEU A 54 6.51 1.59 -3.14
CA LEU A 54 7.01 0.94 -1.93
C LEU A 54 7.27 -0.56 -2.15
N ASP A 55 6.33 -1.27 -2.78
CA ASP A 55 6.49 -2.69 -3.10
C ASP A 55 7.70 -2.95 -4.00
N SER A 56 7.96 -2.08 -4.98
CA SER A 56 9.11 -2.22 -5.86
C SER A 56 10.44 -1.99 -5.14
N GLU A 57 10.51 -1.03 -4.22
CA GLU A 57 11.69 -0.83 -3.35
C GLU A 57 11.90 -2.00 -2.39
N GLY A 58 10.82 -2.55 -1.80
CA GLY A 58 10.90 -3.75 -1.00
C GLY A 58 11.42 -4.96 -1.80
N LYS A 59 10.96 -5.11 -3.04
CA LYS A 59 11.42 -6.20 -3.92
C LYS A 59 12.89 -6.03 -4.29
N ARG A 60 13.33 -4.80 -4.58
CA ARG A 60 14.75 -4.50 -4.80
C ARG A 60 15.60 -4.91 -3.61
N PHE A 61 15.17 -4.57 -2.40
CA PHE A 61 15.83 -5.00 -1.17
C PHE A 61 15.89 -6.53 -1.05
N LEU A 62 14.76 -7.22 -1.26
CA LEU A 62 14.73 -8.69 -1.23
C LEU A 62 15.68 -9.32 -2.26
N TYR A 63 15.75 -8.78 -3.48
CA TYR A 63 16.67 -9.27 -4.51
C TYR A 63 18.14 -9.01 -4.15
N ASP A 64 18.47 -7.87 -3.56
CA ASP A 64 19.82 -7.58 -3.05
C ASP A 64 20.23 -8.61 -2.00
N ILE A 65 19.35 -8.87 -1.02
CA ILE A 65 19.59 -9.89 0.02
C ILE A 65 19.79 -11.27 -0.61
N LYS A 66 18.93 -11.68 -1.54
CA LYS A 66 19.06 -12.98 -2.23
C LYS A 66 20.35 -13.07 -3.04
N SER A 67 20.81 -11.99 -3.68
CA SER A 67 22.10 -11.95 -4.39
C SER A 67 23.25 -12.16 -3.42
N LYS A 68 23.25 -11.43 -2.30
CA LYS A 68 24.28 -11.56 -1.25
C LYS A 68 24.30 -12.94 -0.60
N ILE A 69 23.14 -13.57 -0.42
CA ILE A 69 23.05 -14.97 0.02
C ILE A 69 23.75 -15.87 -0.99
N ASN A 70 23.46 -15.70 -2.28
CA ASN A 70 24.09 -16.50 -3.34
C ASN A 70 25.62 -16.32 -3.37
N GLU A 71 26.10 -15.09 -3.22
CA GLU A 71 27.52 -14.80 -3.12
C GLU A 71 28.16 -15.44 -1.88
N ALA A 72 27.50 -15.35 -0.72
CA ALA A 72 27.94 -16.02 0.50
C ALA A 72 27.99 -17.55 0.33
N LEU A 73 27.01 -18.16 -0.34
CA LEU A 73 27.02 -19.61 -0.66
C LEU A 73 28.20 -20.00 -1.55
N ILE A 74 28.56 -19.17 -2.53
CA ILE A 74 29.72 -19.41 -3.40
C ILE A 74 31.02 -19.36 -2.59
N LEU A 75 31.14 -18.37 -1.70
CA LEU A 75 32.32 -18.20 -0.83
C LEU A 75 32.44 -19.33 0.21
N SER A 76 31.31 -19.76 0.77
CA SER A 76 31.24 -20.79 1.82
C SER A 76 31.17 -22.22 1.28
N ARG A 77 31.40 -22.45 -0.02
CA ARG A 77 31.27 -23.78 -0.65
C ARG A 77 32.09 -24.87 0.04
N ASN A 78 33.27 -24.51 0.54
CA ASN A 78 34.18 -25.43 1.23
C ASN A 78 34.02 -25.43 2.76
N ASP A 79 33.29 -24.46 3.30
CA ASP A 79 33.03 -24.33 4.73
C ASP A 79 31.64 -23.71 4.99
N PRO A 80 30.58 -24.54 5.06
CA PRO A 80 29.22 -24.08 5.30
C PRO A 80 29.07 -23.35 6.65
N GLN A 81 29.93 -23.61 7.63
CA GLN A 81 29.83 -23.00 8.97
C GLN A 81 30.16 -21.49 8.95
N SER A 82 31.00 -21.06 8.02
CA SER A 82 31.36 -19.64 7.80
C SER A 82 30.37 -18.87 6.93
N PHE A 83 29.26 -19.49 6.48
CA PHE A 83 28.24 -18.81 5.66
C PHE A 83 27.77 -17.49 6.27
N PHE A 84 27.37 -17.51 7.55
CA PHE A 84 26.85 -16.32 8.20
C PHE A 84 27.92 -15.23 8.35
N GLU A 85 29.19 -15.57 8.52
CA GLU A 85 30.28 -14.59 8.59
C GLU A 85 30.49 -13.91 7.22
N HIS A 86 30.51 -14.69 6.13
CA HIS A 86 30.61 -14.13 4.79
C HIS A 86 29.40 -13.28 4.44
N PHE A 87 28.21 -13.74 4.80
CA PHE A 87 26.98 -13.01 4.56
C PHE A 87 26.89 -11.71 5.37
N ASP A 88 27.30 -11.73 6.64
CA ASP A 88 27.38 -10.54 7.50
C ASP A 88 28.29 -9.45 6.91
N ASN A 89 29.46 -9.88 6.39
CA ASN A 89 30.39 -9.00 5.71
C ASN A 89 29.80 -8.36 4.43
N LEU A 90 28.94 -9.08 3.69
CA LEU A 90 28.28 -8.57 2.48
C LEU A 90 27.10 -7.63 2.78
N LEU A 91 26.44 -7.80 3.92
CA LEU A 91 25.35 -6.93 4.38
C LEU A 91 25.86 -5.53 4.74
N GLY A 92 27.03 -5.44 5.37
CA GLY A 92 27.60 -4.19 5.89
C GLY A 92 26.83 -3.63 7.11
N ASP A 93 27.16 -2.43 7.55
CA ASP A 93 26.66 -1.88 8.83
C ASP A 93 25.25 -1.25 8.76
N ASN A 94 24.67 -1.12 7.57
CA ASN A 94 23.44 -0.33 7.37
C ASN A 94 22.13 -1.13 7.58
N ILE A 95 22.22 -2.38 8.01
CA ILE A 95 21.09 -3.31 8.12
C ILE A 95 21.02 -3.85 9.55
N ILE A 96 19.87 -3.63 10.20
CA ILE A 96 19.56 -4.16 11.52
C ILE A 96 19.30 -5.65 11.39
N ARG A 97 20.01 -6.44 12.19
CA ARG A 97 19.96 -7.90 12.15
C ARG A 97 20.10 -8.51 13.54
N THR A 98 19.41 -9.60 13.76
CA THR A 98 19.42 -10.37 15.00
C THR A 98 19.80 -11.80 14.67
N ILE A 99 20.84 -12.33 15.31
CA ILE A 99 21.28 -13.71 15.13
C ILE A 99 20.77 -14.53 16.32
N ASN A 100 19.92 -15.51 16.03
CA ASN A 100 19.43 -16.47 17.00
C ASN A 100 20.07 -17.83 16.72
N SER A 101 20.49 -18.52 17.77
CA SER A 101 20.94 -19.92 17.68
C SER A 101 20.04 -20.75 18.57
N ASP A 102 19.13 -21.52 17.98
CA ASP A 102 18.28 -22.44 18.72
C ASP A 102 18.62 -23.88 18.31
N ASN A 103 18.74 -24.77 19.30
CA ASN A 103 18.80 -26.24 19.17
C ASN A 103 19.48 -26.78 17.89
N ASN A 104 20.71 -26.31 17.60
CA ASN A 104 21.60 -26.76 16.51
C ASN A 104 21.39 -26.11 15.12
N THR A 105 20.48 -25.13 14.97
CA THR A 105 20.34 -24.33 13.74
C THR A 105 20.58 -22.84 14.02
N ARG A 106 21.42 -22.22 13.19
CA ARG A 106 21.65 -20.77 13.21
C ARG A 106 20.62 -20.09 12.31
N LEU A 107 19.98 -19.06 12.85
CA LEU A 107 18.97 -18.23 12.19
C LEU A 107 19.41 -16.77 12.26
N MET A 108 19.28 -16.05 11.15
CA MET A 108 19.47 -14.60 11.12
C MET A 108 18.18 -13.95 10.69
N THR A 109 17.64 -13.07 11.54
CA THR A 109 16.49 -12.23 11.21
C THR A 109 17.01 -10.86 10.76
N ILE A 110 16.53 -10.39 9.61
CA ILE A 110 16.84 -9.08 9.05
C ILE A 110 15.57 -8.24 9.06
N GLU A 111 15.67 -7.04 9.63
CA GLU A 111 14.57 -6.10 9.69
C GLU A 111 14.89 -4.85 8.87
N ARG A 112 13.94 -4.44 8.02
CA ARG A 112 14.05 -3.22 7.24
C ARG A 112 12.72 -2.48 7.22
N ASN A 113 12.77 -1.21 7.63
CA ASN A 113 11.68 -0.26 7.42
C ASN A 113 12.03 0.67 6.26
N ILE A 114 11.18 0.69 5.24
CA ILE A 114 11.28 1.61 4.11
C ILE A 114 10.25 2.72 4.29
N ILE A 115 10.74 3.96 4.33
CA ILE A 115 9.92 5.15 4.53
C ILE A 115 9.76 5.86 3.19
N LEU A 116 8.52 6.17 2.83
CA LEU A 116 8.19 7.02 1.70
C LEU A 116 7.35 8.20 2.17
N GLU A 117 7.87 9.40 1.95
CA GLU A 117 7.17 10.65 2.26
C GLU A 117 6.60 11.26 0.98
N GLU A 118 5.28 11.34 0.90
CA GLU A 118 4.56 11.91 -0.25
C GLU A 118 3.43 12.80 0.28
N ASN A 119 3.39 14.08 -0.16
CA ASN A 119 2.36 15.05 0.21
C ASN A 119 2.15 15.21 1.73
N SER A 120 3.23 15.27 2.52
CA SER A 120 3.21 15.36 3.99
C SER A 120 2.60 14.15 4.70
N LYS A 121 2.44 13.02 4.00
CA LYS A 121 2.05 11.74 4.58
C LYS A 121 3.22 10.78 4.48
N ARG A 122 3.51 10.10 5.58
CA ARG A 122 4.51 9.03 5.61
C ARG A 122 3.81 7.70 5.48
N ARG A 123 4.31 6.90 4.54
CA ARG A 123 3.98 5.50 4.40
C ARG A 123 5.22 4.68 4.66
N PHE A 124 4.98 3.53 5.26
CA PHE A 124 6.00 2.64 5.75
C PHE A 124 5.78 1.26 5.13
N LEU A 125 6.88 0.60 4.81
CA LEU A 125 6.90 -0.82 4.47
C LEU A 125 7.89 -1.50 5.41
N ASP A 126 7.35 -2.33 6.30
CA ASP A 126 8.13 -3.20 7.17
C ASP A 126 8.35 -4.54 6.48
N ILE A 127 9.62 -4.95 6.46
CA ILE A 127 10.07 -6.20 5.87
C ILE A 127 10.87 -6.93 6.93
N ILE A 128 10.41 -8.13 7.29
CA ILE A 128 11.13 -9.05 8.18
C ILE A 128 11.48 -10.29 7.37
N LEU A 129 12.77 -10.57 7.26
CA LEU A 129 13.31 -11.73 6.56
C LEU A 129 13.98 -12.65 7.56
N THR A 130 13.74 -13.94 7.42
CA THR A 130 14.40 -14.98 8.20
C THR A 130 15.30 -15.81 7.29
N ILE A 131 16.56 -15.92 7.69
CA ILE A 131 17.63 -16.56 6.94
C ILE A 131 18.11 -17.78 7.71
N ASN A 132 17.93 -18.94 7.09
CA ASN A 132 18.31 -20.23 7.64
C ASN A 132 19.75 -20.58 7.26
N GLN A 133 20.42 -21.35 8.11
CA GLN A 133 21.67 -22.01 7.73
C GLN A 133 21.44 -22.87 6.47
N PRO A 134 22.27 -22.74 5.42
CA PRO A 134 22.10 -23.53 4.20
C PRO A 134 22.47 -25.00 4.42
N ASP A 135 21.66 -25.90 3.88
CA ASP A 135 22.00 -27.32 3.71
C ASP A 135 22.58 -27.56 2.29
N THR A 136 23.20 -28.72 2.11
CA THR A 136 23.95 -29.13 0.91
C THR A 136 23.13 -29.05 -0.39
N GLU A 137 21.80 -29.11 -0.30
CA GLU A 137 20.86 -29.04 -1.44
C GLU A 137 19.92 -27.81 -1.41
N SER A 138 20.07 -26.91 -0.43
CA SER A 138 19.14 -25.79 -0.27
C SER A 138 19.26 -24.77 -1.40
N SER A 139 18.12 -24.38 -1.98
CA SER A 139 18.07 -23.24 -2.89
C SER A 139 18.00 -21.92 -2.10
N VAL A 140 18.30 -20.79 -2.75
CA VAL A 140 18.21 -19.46 -2.13
C VAL A 140 16.81 -19.17 -1.56
N ASN A 141 15.76 -19.77 -2.13
CA ASN A 141 14.39 -19.60 -1.64
C ASN A 141 14.10 -20.39 -0.36
N ASP A 142 14.83 -21.47 -0.10
CA ASP A 142 14.71 -22.26 1.14
C ASP A 142 15.51 -21.60 2.28
N ILE A 143 16.60 -20.93 1.90
CA ILE A 143 17.47 -20.18 2.81
C ILE A 143 16.81 -18.88 3.27
N CYS A 144 16.13 -18.17 2.37
CA CYS A 144 15.53 -16.85 2.66
C CYS A 144 14.00 -16.91 2.63
N SER A 145 13.38 -16.79 3.80
CA SER A 145 11.93 -16.71 3.95
C SER A 145 11.49 -15.30 4.33
N VAL A 146 10.39 -14.83 3.73
CA VAL A 146 9.74 -13.56 4.12
C VAL A 146 8.75 -13.87 5.23
N GLU A 147 8.99 -13.33 6.42
CA GLU A 147 8.10 -13.51 7.57
C GLU A 147 7.05 -12.41 7.62
N GLU A 148 7.45 -11.17 7.36
CA GLU A 148 6.54 -10.03 7.34
C GLU A 148 6.77 -9.17 6.10
N TRP A 149 5.64 -8.78 5.47
CA TRP A 149 5.58 -7.78 4.42
C TRP A 149 4.38 -6.86 4.67
N LYS A 150 4.59 -5.84 5.51
CA LYS A 150 3.50 -5.04 6.04
C LYS A 150 3.63 -3.59 5.65
N MET A 151 2.63 -3.08 4.94
CA MET A 151 2.51 -1.67 4.64
C MET A 151 1.58 -0.97 5.64
N TRP A 152 1.98 0.19 6.13
CA TRP A 152 1.18 1.01 7.04
C TRP A 152 1.47 2.51 6.87
N GLN A 153 0.65 3.37 7.49
CA GLN A 153 0.78 4.83 7.42
C GLN A 153 0.33 5.45 8.74
N GLU A 154 0.90 6.60 9.11
CA GLU A 154 0.43 7.38 10.25
C GLU A 154 -0.61 8.45 9.84
N PRO A 155 -1.61 8.74 10.69
CA PRO A 155 -1.88 8.09 11.98
C PRO A 155 -2.54 6.71 11.82
N PHE A 156 -2.14 5.74 12.66
CA PHE A 156 -2.75 4.41 12.70
C PHE A 156 -4.17 4.41 13.28
N GLU A 157 -4.52 5.49 13.99
CA GLU A 157 -5.86 5.76 14.49
C GLU A 157 -6.49 6.90 13.66
N LEU A 158 -7.57 6.58 12.95
CA LEU A 158 -8.65 7.56 12.92
C LEU A 158 -8.98 7.80 14.40
N ASN A 159 -8.84 9.03 14.88
CA ASN A 159 -9.50 9.47 16.11
C ASN A 159 -11.02 9.40 15.84
N ASN A 160 -11.54 8.17 15.72
CA ASN A 160 -12.92 7.85 15.48
C ASN A 160 -13.56 7.91 16.86
N THR A 161 -13.86 9.13 17.28
CA THR A 161 -14.87 9.38 18.30
C THR A 161 -16.27 8.97 17.82
N ILE A 162 -16.40 8.49 16.58
CA ILE A 162 -17.62 7.96 15.98
C ILE A 162 -17.40 6.46 15.76
N ASP A 163 -18.16 5.67 16.52
CA ASP A 163 -18.25 4.24 16.32
C ASP A 163 -18.97 3.98 14.98
N LEU A 164 -18.23 3.48 14.00
CA LEU A 164 -18.76 3.17 12.66
C LEU A 164 -19.62 1.90 12.64
N TRP A 165 -19.75 1.19 13.77
CA TRP A 165 -20.52 -0.06 13.86
C TRP A 165 -21.89 0.10 14.50
N GLU A 166 -22.18 1.17 15.23
CA GLU A 166 -23.48 1.32 15.89
C GLU A 166 -24.57 1.97 15.02
N GLY A 167 -24.24 2.46 13.82
CA GLY A 167 -25.26 2.99 12.90
C GLY A 167 -26.11 4.11 13.49
N ILE A 168 -25.60 4.84 14.49
CA ILE A 168 -26.26 6.01 15.06
C ILE A 168 -25.76 7.22 14.25
N PRO A 169 -26.65 7.94 13.53
CA PRO A 169 -26.28 9.12 12.76
C PRO A 169 -25.79 10.28 13.63
#